data_AF-A0A7S4QRP6-F1
#
_entry.id   AF-A0A7S4QRP6-F1
#
_cell.length_a   1.000
_cell.length_b   1.000
_cell.length_c   1.000
_cell.angle_alpha   90.00
_cell.angle_beta   90.00
_cell.angle_gamma   90.00
#
_symmetry.space_group_name_H-M   'P 1'
#
loop_
_entity.id
_entity.type
_entity.pdbx_description
1 polymer ?
#
loop_
_entity_poly.entity_id
_entity_poly.type
_entity_poly.pdbx_seq_one_letter_code
_entity_poly.pdbx_strand_id
1 'polypeptide(L)'
;MLPWTALVICSVALAAAAPTEEAMLQTEGVCSEPGRCNSLLQVGSIRLDGLGWEGSAASAEMLEEDDDVEEDDDVEEDDVERTSQEEAEVEAALAGREAGVSDLSESKSQRSVKVGCLPPETSRKDDGYTDGFRGWYDVQGCGQCNDYCRWVGEDGTGGNPRERLEHKKSWWSCRLAGTTSRGTGRGHFTSWDFPRCTGEGAEPPPPATPYVPGQPGAPWTAEEMLAVRAKLHRVFTQGSSVYNELGIPKPDGGNEFWTSAPNAAKALRLGFHDCLKYADGSGGCDGCLEWHGVGVRHPRGDLEKGAWDHKADDGHNNGLGPIAEVLEGVYTNPSFPERTPAMALSLQQSGKSRADLWAFAALVAVEQGIELNNAACKDPAMFRGSPWKQCHPREGKRDCKVSPPRSLSFKTGRRDCVNTGDWDQGKSHSFKTSKTELHPDPNSNGEVTVKFFKDNFDFNGRETVAIMGAHALGRVHVGTSLFRYKWKAASEKFFNNGYHRNLARKRDWYFPANGQDACAKVGNQKGRRPKARWMPHVVMSLVILEFVLFSATVR
;
A
#
# COMPACT_ATOMS: atom_id res chain seq x y z
N MET A 1 75.38 -2.40 13.09
CA MET A 1 76.24 -3.58 12.87
C MET A 1 75.54 -4.47 11.85
N LEU A 2 76.09 -4.55 10.64
CA LEU A 2 75.79 -5.48 9.54
C LEU A 2 76.80 -6.66 9.63
N PRO A 3 76.62 -7.84 8.97
CA PRO A 3 76.50 -8.06 7.51
C PRO A 3 75.35 -9.02 7.09
N TRP A 4 74.70 -8.91 5.90
CA TRP A 4 75.13 -9.08 4.48
C TRP A 4 75.53 -10.54 4.15
N THR A 5 74.85 -11.30 3.28
CA THR A 5 74.80 -11.22 1.79
C THR A 5 73.75 -12.26 1.28
N ALA A 6 72.79 -11.98 0.37
CA ALA A 6 72.83 -11.84 -1.12
C ALA A 6 73.11 -13.19 -1.85
N LEU A 7 72.54 -13.62 -3.00
CA LEU A 7 71.64 -13.15 -4.08
C LEU A 7 71.32 -14.45 -4.94
N VAL A 8 70.24 -14.64 -5.71
CA VAL A 8 70.05 -14.38 -7.18
C VAL A 8 68.72 -15.11 -7.57
N ILE A 9 67.62 -14.43 -7.91
CA ILE A 9 67.09 -14.00 -9.25
C ILE A 9 66.55 -15.14 -10.15
N CYS A 10 65.24 -15.14 -10.44
CA CYS A 10 64.70 -14.84 -11.79
C CYS A 10 63.19 -14.54 -11.76
N SER A 11 62.81 -13.58 -12.60
CA SER A 11 61.58 -12.78 -12.59
C SER A 11 60.65 -13.14 -13.74
N VAL A 12 59.34 -12.94 -13.60
CA VAL A 12 58.49 -12.28 -14.63
C VAL A 12 57.40 -11.47 -13.92
N ALA A 13 57.38 -10.17 -14.19
CA ALA A 13 56.32 -9.22 -13.86
C ALA A 13 55.74 -8.68 -15.18
N LEU A 14 54.43 -8.41 -15.23
CA LEU A 14 53.85 -7.51 -16.22
C LEU A 14 53.13 -6.38 -15.49
N ALA A 15 53.52 -5.16 -15.85
CA ALA A 15 53.14 -3.90 -15.24
C ALA A 15 51.84 -3.33 -15.82
N ALA A 16 51.08 -2.61 -14.98
CA ALA A 16 50.11 -1.62 -15.43
C ALA A 16 50.70 -0.23 -15.16
N ALA A 17 50.91 0.53 -16.23
CA ALA A 17 51.46 1.87 -16.21
C ALA A 17 50.36 2.92 -15.96
N ALA A 18 50.63 3.87 -15.07
CA ALA A 18 49.99 5.17 -15.03
C ALA A 18 50.78 6.16 -15.90
N PRO A 19 50.15 7.21 -16.45
CA PRO A 19 50.86 8.43 -16.78
C PRO A 19 50.34 9.61 -15.95
N THR A 20 51.27 10.19 -15.18
CA THR A 20 51.29 11.57 -14.74
C THR A 20 51.88 12.43 -15.86
N GLU A 21 51.25 13.53 -16.24
CA GLU A 21 51.96 14.70 -16.80
C GLU A 21 51.27 16.00 -16.35
N GLU A 22 52.04 16.80 -15.59
CA GLU A 22 51.85 18.23 -15.44
C GLU A 22 52.30 18.92 -16.73
N ALA A 23 51.45 19.80 -17.29
CA ALA A 23 51.89 20.82 -18.22
C ALA A 23 51.38 22.18 -17.72
N MET A 24 52.27 22.92 -17.07
CA MET A 24 52.13 24.35 -16.82
C MET A 24 52.11 25.08 -18.17
N LEU A 25 51.02 25.80 -18.45
CA LEU A 25 51.01 26.89 -19.43
C LEU A 25 50.64 28.18 -18.69
N GLN A 26 51.67 28.98 -18.44
CA GLN A 26 51.54 30.38 -18.04
C GLN A 26 50.88 31.15 -19.19
N THR A 27 49.77 31.81 -18.90
CA THR A 27 49.30 32.95 -19.71
C THR A 27 49.12 34.13 -18.78
N GLU A 28 50.03 35.09 -18.89
CA GLU A 28 49.93 36.39 -18.26
C GLU A 28 48.76 37.17 -18.89
N GLY A 29 47.75 37.48 -18.10
CA GLY A 29 46.66 38.39 -18.45
C GLY A 29 46.75 39.64 -17.58
N VAL A 30 47.26 40.73 -18.16
CA VAL A 30 47.26 42.06 -17.53
C VAL A 30 45.81 42.55 -17.40
N CYS A 31 45.34 42.72 -16.16
CA CYS A 31 44.10 43.42 -15.85
C CYS A 31 44.42 44.85 -15.41
N SER A 32 44.09 45.84 -16.24
CA SER A 32 44.02 47.24 -15.82
C SER A 32 42.58 47.57 -15.40
N GLU A 33 42.41 47.76 -14.08
CA GLU A 33 41.26 48.35 -13.37
C GLU A 33 39.90 47.61 -13.33
N PRO A 34 39.14 47.76 -12.22
CA PRO A 34 38.10 46.82 -11.84
C PRO A 34 36.71 47.22 -12.34
N GLY A 35 36.01 46.27 -12.97
CA GLY A 35 34.55 46.32 -13.10
C GLY A 35 34.03 46.31 -14.54
N ARG A 36 34.09 45.15 -15.19
CA ARG A 36 33.09 44.58 -16.13
C ARG A 36 33.77 43.50 -16.98
N CYS A 37 33.41 42.24 -16.77
CA CYS A 37 33.61 41.20 -17.78
C CYS A 37 32.24 40.78 -18.30
N ASN A 38 31.94 41.18 -19.54
CA ASN A 38 30.81 40.71 -20.34
C ASN A 38 31.40 40.05 -21.59
N SER A 39 31.04 38.80 -21.87
CA SER A 39 30.87 38.22 -23.24
C SER A 39 30.68 36.71 -23.10
N LEU A 40 29.62 36.11 -23.67
CA LEU A 40 29.44 35.79 -25.09
C LEU A 40 30.65 35.07 -25.67
N LEU A 41 30.57 33.73 -25.75
CA LEU A 41 31.49 32.92 -26.54
C LEU A 41 30.73 32.24 -27.67
N GLN A 42 30.95 32.81 -28.85
CA GLN A 42 30.74 32.23 -30.17
C GLN A 42 31.64 30.99 -30.32
N VAL A 43 31.08 29.87 -30.77
CA VAL A 43 31.86 28.66 -31.09
C VAL A 43 32.26 28.72 -32.57
N GLY A 44 33.56 28.85 -32.82
CA GLY A 44 34.19 28.71 -34.13
C GLY A 44 34.84 27.33 -34.28
N SER A 45 34.62 26.72 -35.44
CA SER A 45 35.02 25.38 -35.88
C SER A 45 36.55 25.19 -36.02
N ILE A 46 37.05 24.01 -35.62
CA ILE A 46 38.27 23.40 -36.20
C ILE A 46 38.00 21.91 -36.48
N ARG A 47 38.21 21.51 -37.74
CA ARG A 47 38.19 20.14 -38.27
C ARG A 47 39.48 19.40 -37.90
N LEU A 48 39.36 18.10 -37.62
CA LEU A 48 40.39 17.10 -37.89
C LEU A 48 39.74 15.92 -38.60
N ASP A 49 40.16 15.68 -39.85
CA ASP A 49 39.79 14.54 -40.66
C ASP A 49 40.68 13.31 -40.33
N GLY A 50 40.09 12.11 -40.37
CA GLY A 50 40.73 10.92 -40.93
C GLY A 50 40.87 9.68 -40.04
N LEU A 51 40.30 8.56 -40.53
CA LEU A 51 40.37 7.13 -40.11
C LEU A 51 39.21 6.70 -39.16
N GLY A 52 38.03 6.23 -39.59
CA GLY A 52 37.71 5.15 -40.54
C GLY A 52 37.79 3.79 -39.81
N TRP A 53 36.70 3.12 -39.36
CA TRP A 53 35.76 2.36 -40.21
C TRP A 53 34.54 1.79 -39.41
N GLU A 54 33.36 1.97 -40.01
CA GLU A 54 32.00 1.34 -39.98
C GLU A 54 31.34 0.70 -38.74
N GLY A 55 30.09 1.12 -38.50
CA GLY A 55 29.11 0.44 -37.63
C GLY A 55 27.80 1.20 -37.38
N SER A 56 27.06 1.55 -38.45
CA SER A 56 25.64 1.97 -38.52
C SER A 56 25.07 2.99 -37.51
N ALA A 57 24.90 4.21 -38.01
CA ALA A 57 24.14 5.30 -37.40
C ALA A 57 22.62 5.10 -37.46
N ALA A 58 21.94 5.59 -36.43
CA ALA A 58 20.61 6.19 -36.54
C ALA A 58 20.53 7.32 -35.49
N SER A 59 21.21 8.42 -35.80
CA SER A 59 21.07 9.69 -35.11
C SER A 59 19.79 10.35 -35.65
N ALA A 60 18.75 10.44 -34.83
CA ALA A 60 17.62 11.31 -35.13
C ALA A 60 18.00 12.74 -34.73
N GLU A 61 18.35 13.56 -35.72
CA GLU A 61 18.36 15.01 -35.60
C GLU A 61 16.93 15.47 -35.24
N MET A 62 16.76 16.05 -34.05
CA MET A 62 15.53 16.73 -33.68
C MET A 62 15.49 18.08 -34.38
N LEU A 63 14.73 18.14 -35.46
CA LEU A 63 14.21 19.39 -36.00
C LEU A 63 13.38 20.08 -34.90
N GLU A 64 13.72 21.33 -34.61
CA GLU A 64 12.86 22.24 -33.85
C GLU A 64 11.68 22.63 -34.76
N GLU A 65 10.59 21.87 -34.67
CA GLU A 65 9.28 22.31 -35.17
C GLU A 65 8.56 23.04 -34.03
N ASP A 66 8.43 24.36 -34.20
CA ASP A 66 7.52 25.22 -33.46
C ASP A 66 6.07 24.92 -33.89
N ASP A 67 5.50 23.83 -33.36
CA ASP A 67 4.05 23.60 -33.45
C ASP A 67 3.35 24.27 -32.25
N ASP A 68 3.03 25.55 -32.42
CA ASP A 68 1.91 26.19 -31.76
C ASP A 68 0.61 25.76 -32.48
N VAL A 69 0.14 24.54 -32.18
CA VAL A 69 -1.26 24.15 -32.41
C VAL A 69 -1.84 23.76 -31.06
N GLU A 70 -2.75 24.59 -30.56
CA GLU A 70 -3.72 24.14 -29.56
C GLU A 70 -4.61 23.11 -30.26
N GLU A 71 -4.34 21.81 -30.05
CA GLU A 71 -5.31 20.77 -30.39
C GLU A 71 -6.49 20.91 -29.43
N ASP A 72 -7.50 21.63 -29.90
CA ASP A 72 -8.88 21.50 -29.45
C ASP A 72 -9.38 20.12 -29.91
N ASP A 73 -9.43 19.17 -28.99
CA ASP A 73 -10.14 17.89 -29.18
C ASP A 73 -11.65 18.13 -29.15
N ASP A 74 -12.18 18.71 -30.23
CA ASP A 74 -13.58 18.67 -30.62
C ASP A 74 -13.72 17.67 -31.77
N VAL A 75 -14.17 16.45 -31.45
CA VAL A 75 -14.77 15.55 -32.43
C VAL A 75 -16.26 15.47 -32.12
N GLU A 76 -17.01 15.81 -33.16
CA GLU A 76 -18.46 15.90 -33.23
C GLU A 76 -19.15 14.56 -32.88
N GLU A 77 -20.27 14.71 -32.18
CA GLU A 77 -21.30 13.70 -32.04
C GLU A 77 -22.07 13.59 -33.36
N ASP A 78 -22.17 12.38 -33.91
CA ASP A 78 -23.32 11.92 -34.70
C ASP A 78 -23.26 10.38 -34.78
N ASP A 79 -24.12 9.72 -34.01
CA ASP A 79 -24.96 8.58 -34.44
C ASP A 79 -25.63 7.95 -33.20
N VAL A 80 -26.85 8.43 -32.95
CA VAL A 80 -27.86 7.79 -32.11
C VAL A 80 -28.58 6.72 -32.95
N GLU A 81 -29.06 5.66 -32.29
CA GLU A 81 -30.02 4.63 -32.76
C GLU A 81 -29.50 3.35 -33.47
N ARG A 82 -28.97 2.41 -32.66
CA ARG A 82 -29.19 0.95 -32.74
C ARG A 82 -28.39 0.33 -31.60
N THR A 83 -28.93 -0.22 -30.52
CA THR A 83 -29.81 -1.39 -30.47
C THR A 83 -30.47 -1.46 -29.10
N SER A 84 -31.68 -0.92 -28.95
CA SER A 84 -32.58 -1.20 -27.83
C SER A 84 -33.49 -2.38 -28.22
N GLN A 85 -32.93 -3.56 -28.47
CA GLN A 85 -33.76 -4.74 -28.80
C GLN A 85 -33.11 -6.13 -28.60
N GLU A 86 -32.00 -6.26 -27.86
CA GLU A 86 -31.36 -7.58 -27.61
C GLU A 86 -31.03 -7.85 -26.12
N GLU A 87 -31.71 -7.20 -25.18
CA GLU A 87 -31.57 -7.48 -23.73
C GLU A 87 -32.91 -7.81 -23.03
N ALA A 88 -33.90 -8.29 -23.79
CA ALA A 88 -35.21 -8.70 -23.25
C ALA A 88 -35.53 -10.20 -23.39
N GLU A 89 -34.63 -11.02 -23.93
CA GLU A 89 -34.89 -12.46 -24.21
C GLU A 89 -34.08 -13.45 -23.36
N VAL A 90 -33.35 -13.00 -22.33
CA VAL A 90 -32.63 -13.93 -21.41
C VAL A 90 -33.29 -14.03 -20.02
N GLU A 91 -34.19 -13.11 -19.66
CA GLU A 91 -34.90 -13.07 -18.36
C GLU A 91 -36.33 -13.66 -18.44
N ALA A 92 -36.56 -14.67 -19.29
CA ALA A 92 -37.87 -15.30 -19.44
C ALA A 92 -37.84 -16.84 -19.50
N ALA A 93 -36.77 -17.49 -18.99
CA ALA A 93 -36.60 -18.95 -19.09
C ALA A 93 -36.50 -19.71 -17.75
N LEU A 94 -36.77 -19.10 -16.59
CA LEU A 94 -36.70 -19.83 -15.30
C LEU A 94 -37.86 -19.55 -14.32
N ALA A 95 -38.98 -18.99 -14.79
CA ALA A 95 -40.20 -18.87 -13.99
C ALA A 95 -41.33 -19.75 -14.57
N GLY A 96 -41.65 -20.83 -13.86
CA GLY A 96 -42.98 -21.45 -13.91
C GLY A 96 -43.04 -22.90 -14.40
N ARG A 97 -42.96 -23.86 -13.46
CA ARG A 97 -43.85 -25.02 -13.50
C ARG A 97 -44.12 -25.56 -12.09
N GLU A 98 -45.36 -25.41 -11.66
CA GLU A 98 -45.89 -25.86 -10.38
C GLU A 98 -46.23 -27.36 -10.35
N ALA A 99 -46.13 -27.90 -9.12
CA ALA A 99 -47.02 -28.82 -8.42
C ALA A 99 -47.43 -30.19 -9.03
N GLY A 100 -47.06 -31.24 -8.26
CA GLY A 100 -48.01 -32.23 -7.75
C GLY A 100 -47.84 -33.67 -8.24
N VAL A 101 -47.41 -34.58 -7.35
CA VAL A 101 -48.12 -35.81 -6.93
C VAL A 101 -47.33 -36.49 -5.80
N SER A 102 -48.08 -36.90 -4.78
CA SER A 102 -47.73 -37.71 -3.61
C SER A 102 -47.43 -39.18 -3.95
N ASP A 103 -46.44 -39.79 -3.32
CA ASP A 103 -46.59 -41.17 -2.82
C ASP A 103 -45.60 -41.49 -1.69
N LEU A 104 -46.08 -42.34 -0.79
CA LEU A 104 -45.52 -42.77 0.48
C LEU A 104 -44.43 -43.83 0.28
N SER A 105 -43.32 -43.70 1.00
CA SER A 105 -42.64 -44.87 1.56
C SER A 105 -41.86 -44.47 2.80
N GLU A 106 -42.36 -44.91 3.95
CA GLU A 106 -41.69 -44.85 5.24
C GLU A 106 -40.40 -45.69 5.22
N SER A 107 -39.26 -45.06 5.48
CA SER A 107 -38.12 -45.76 6.04
C SER A 107 -37.74 -45.10 7.37
N LYS A 108 -37.96 -45.84 8.45
CA LYS A 108 -37.59 -45.50 9.82
C LYS A 108 -36.11 -45.10 9.89
N SER A 109 -35.86 -43.81 10.04
CA SER A 109 -34.60 -43.24 10.50
C SER A 109 -34.92 -42.39 11.72
N GLN A 110 -34.26 -42.66 12.83
CA GLN A 110 -34.48 -42.05 14.13
C GLN A 110 -34.37 -40.52 14.04
N ARG A 111 -35.52 -39.84 13.98
CA ARG A 111 -35.61 -38.39 14.16
C ARG A 111 -35.22 -38.07 15.59
N SER A 112 -34.06 -37.44 15.77
CA SER A 112 -33.85 -36.59 16.93
C SER A 112 -34.96 -35.54 16.94
N VAL A 113 -35.68 -35.43 18.05
CA VAL A 113 -36.66 -34.36 18.22
C VAL A 113 -35.87 -33.06 18.26
N LYS A 114 -35.90 -32.26 17.18
CA LYS A 114 -35.49 -30.86 17.23
C LYS A 114 -36.46 -30.16 18.17
N VAL A 115 -36.05 -29.98 19.43
CA VAL A 115 -36.72 -29.07 20.36
C VAL A 115 -36.68 -27.70 19.70
N GLY A 116 -37.84 -27.07 19.49
CA GLY A 116 -37.91 -25.73 18.91
C GLY A 116 -37.18 -24.72 19.79
N CYS A 117 -36.64 -23.66 19.18
CA CYS A 117 -35.92 -22.62 19.90
C CYS A 117 -36.78 -21.98 21.00
N LEU A 118 -36.20 -21.80 22.19
CA LEU A 118 -36.85 -21.07 23.27
C LEU A 118 -36.88 -19.57 22.93
N PRO A 119 -37.91 -18.84 23.38
CA PRO A 119 -38.03 -17.41 23.09
C PRO A 119 -36.98 -16.60 23.86
N PRO A 120 -36.53 -15.47 23.30
CA PRO A 120 -35.58 -14.58 23.97
C PRO A 120 -36.18 -14.00 25.26
N GLU A 121 -35.33 -13.72 26.24
CA GLU A 121 -35.76 -13.06 27.48
C GLU A 121 -36.28 -11.64 27.14
N THR A 122 -37.42 -11.26 27.70
CA THR A 122 -38.16 -10.04 27.31
C THR A 122 -37.55 -8.74 27.84
N SER A 123 -36.85 -8.75 28.97
CA SER A 123 -36.29 -7.55 29.59
C SER A 123 -35.04 -7.05 28.86
N ARG A 124 -35.14 -5.86 28.28
CA ARG A 124 -33.99 -5.13 27.67
C ARG A 124 -33.19 -4.28 28.67
N LYS A 125 -33.28 -4.56 29.97
CA LYS A 125 -32.50 -3.85 30.99
C LYS A 125 -31.06 -4.35 31.05
N ASP A 126 -30.14 -3.41 31.25
CA ASP A 126 -28.69 -3.65 31.30
C ASP A 126 -28.18 -4.37 30.05
N ASP A 127 -27.99 -3.60 28.97
CA ASP A 127 -27.36 -4.07 27.74
C ASP A 127 -25.82 -4.14 27.85
N GLY A 128 -25.29 -3.95 29.06
CA GLY A 128 -23.88 -4.02 29.39
C GLY A 128 -23.05 -2.93 28.72
N TYR A 129 -21.74 -3.08 28.82
CA TYR A 129 -20.79 -2.16 28.20
C TYR A 129 -20.86 -2.26 26.68
N THR A 130 -20.81 -1.09 26.02
CA THR A 130 -20.79 -1.04 24.56
C THR A 130 -19.42 -1.48 24.06
N ASP A 131 -19.38 -2.61 23.37
CA ASP A 131 -18.20 -3.12 22.69
C ASP A 131 -18.60 -3.92 21.44
N GLY A 132 -17.61 -4.46 20.74
CA GLY A 132 -17.81 -5.26 19.53
C GLY A 132 -18.24 -6.71 19.80
N PHE A 133 -18.42 -7.12 21.05
CA PHE A 133 -18.75 -8.48 21.42
C PHE A 133 -20.19 -8.60 21.91
N ARG A 134 -20.75 -7.59 22.59
CA ARG A 134 -22.15 -7.68 23.02
C ARG A 134 -23.11 -7.93 21.84
N GLY A 135 -24.13 -8.76 22.06
CA GLY A 135 -25.09 -9.07 21.00
C GLY A 135 -25.85 -10.37 21.24
N TRP A 136 -26.42 -10.89 20.15
CA TRP A 136 -27.25 -12.08 20.13
C TRP A 136 -26.43 -13.32 19.74
N TYR A 137 -26.71 -14.43 20.40
CA TYR A 137 -26.03 -15.71 20.28
C TYR A 137 -27.04 -16.85 20.31
N ASP A 138 -26.68 -17.99 19.72
CA ASP A 138 -27.41 -19.25 19.88
C ASP A 138 -26.70 -20.10 20.95
N VAL A 139 -26.89 -19.75 22.22
CA VAL A 139 -26.29 -20.50 23.34
C VAL A 139 -27.03 -21.83 23.54
N GLN A 140 -28.29 -21.88 23.14
CA GLN A 140 -29.12 -23.09 23.17
C GLN A 140 -28.67 -24.16 22.16
N GLY A 141 -28.03 -23.75 21.07
CA GLY A 141 -27.70 -24.63 19.94
C GLY A 141 -28.94 -25.07 19.15
N CYS A 142 -30.00 -24.24 19.14
CA CYS A 142 -31.29 -24.58 18.51
C CYS A 142 -31.39 -24.11 17.04
N GLY A 143 -30.43 -23.30 16.58
CA GLY A 143 -30.39 -22.71 15.24
C GLY A 143 -30.97 -21.29 15.16
N GLN A 144 -31.26 -20.63 16.28
CA GLN A 144 -31.67 -19.21 16.30
C GLN A 144 -31.03 -18.47 17.47
N CYS A 145 -30.60 -17.24 17.21
CA CYS A 145 -29.88 -16.44 18.19
C CYS A 145 -30.84 -15.66 19.09
N ASN A 146 -31.29 -16.30 20.17
CA ASN A 146 -32.24 -15.74 21.14
C ASN A 146 -31.59 -15.41 22.50
N ASP A 147 -30.29 -15.62 22.65
CA ASP A 147 -29.55 -15.37 23.88
C ASP A 147 -28.75 -14.07 23.76
N TYR A 148 -29.01 -13.07 24.61
CA TYR A 148 -28.29 -11.78 24.55
C TYR A 148 -27.16 -11.74 25.57
N CYS A 149 -25.92 -11.65 25.12
CA CYS A 149 -24.71 -11.73 25.96
C CYS A 149 -23.90 -10.43 25.89
N ARG A 150 -23.34 -10.03 27.04
CA ARG A 150 -22.59 -8.77 27.21
C ARG A 150 -21.71 -8.80 28.45
N TRP A 151 -20.75 -7.87 28.52
CA TRP A 151 -20.02 -7.58 29.75
C TRP A 151 -20.87 -6.74 30.71
N VAL A 152 -20.96 -7.18 31.96
CA VAL A 152 -21.62 -6.48 33.08
C VAL A 152 -20.66 -6.34 34.26
N GLY A 153 -20.97 -5.50 35.25
CA GLY A 153 -20.15 -5.28 36.45
C GLY A 153 -19.69 -3.82 36.59
N GLU A 154 -18.60 -3.59 37.34
CA GLU A 154 -18.13 -2.23 37.69
C GLU A 154 -16.87 -1.77 36.91
N ASP A 155 -16.16 -2.68 36.24
CA ASP A 155 -14.80 -2.45 35.71
C ASP A 155 -14.74 -2.34 34.18
N GLY A 156 -15.88 -2.08 33.52
CA GLY A 156 -15.91 -1.92 32.06
C GLY A 156 -15.93 -3.24 31.30
N THR A 157 -15.71 -3.15 29.98
CA THR A 157 -15.60 -4.32 29.11
C THR A 157 -14.38 -5.17 29.47
N GLY A 158 -14.54 -6.49 29.38
CA GLY A 158 -13.45 -7.45 29.42
C GLY A 158 -12.96 -7.83 28.02
N GLY A 159 -13.35 -7.14 26.94
CA GLY A 159 -12.87 -7.48 25.60
C GLY A 159 -13.41 -8.82 25.10
N ASN A 160 -12.60 -9.58 24.36
CA ASN A 160 -13.05 -10.79 23.66
C ASN A 160 -13.44 -11.91 24.64
N PRO A 161 -14.73 -12.34 24.70
CA PRO A 161 -15.18 -13.39 25.62
C PRO A 161 -14.56 -14.76 25.34
N ARG A 162 -14.01 -15.00 24.13
CA ARG A 162 -13.25 -16.22 23.82
C ARG A 162 -11.92 -16.31 24.59
N GLU A 163 -11.33 -15.16 24.91
CA GLU A 163 -10.02 -15.08 25.57
C GLU A 163 -10.15 -15.02 27.09
N ARG A 164 -11.19 -14.33 27.59
CA ARG A 164 -11.48 -14.22 29.01
C ARG A 164 -12.96 -13.95 29.26
N LEU A 165 -13.49 -14.51 30.33
CA LEU A 165 -14.89 -14.34 30.75
C LEU A 165 -15.04 -13.49 32.02
N GLU A 166 -13.92 -13.09 32.61
CA GLU A 166 -13.86 -12.21 33.78
C GLU A 166 -12.80 -11.13 33.59
N HIS A 167 -13.11 -9.92 34.05
CA HIS A 167 -12.20 -8.78 34.05
C HIS A 167 -12.43 -7.98 35.33
N LYS A 168 -11.57 -8.19 36.34
CA LYS A 168 -11.74 -7.59 37.68
C LYS A 168 -13.17 -7.84 38.19
N LYS A 169 -13.95 -6.80 38.51
CA LYS A 169 -15.36 -6.89 38.94
C LYS A 169 -16.37 -6.97 37.79
N SER A 170 -15.93 -7.01 36.54
CA SER A 170 -16.77 -7.32 35.39
C SER A 170 -16.73 -8.81 35.00
N TRP A 171 -17.82 -9.31 34.42
CA TRP A 171 -17.94 -10.69 33.90
C TRP A 171 -18.84 -10.75 32.66
N TRP A 172 -18.66 -11.79 31.85
CA TRP A 172 -19.52 -12.07 30.70
C TRP A 172 -20.83 -12.71 31.14
N SER A 173 -21.96 -12.07 30.81
CA SER A 173 -23.29 -12.46 31.28
C SER A 173 -24.30 -12.51 30.14
N CYS A 174 -25.13 -13.56 30.11
CA CYS A 174 -26.17 -13.77 29.11
C CYS A 174 -27.58 -13.70 29.70
N ARG A 175 -28.48 -13.02 29.01
CA ARG A 175 -29.93 -13.21 29.13
C ARG A 175 -30.28 -14.45 28.30
N LEU A 176 -30.39 -15.60 28.98
CA LEU A 176 -30.63 -16.88 28.32
C LEU A 176 -32.10 -17.02 27.92
N ALA A 177 -32.33 -17.49 26.71
CA ALA A 177 -33.66 -17.75 26.17
C ALA A 177 -34.41 -18.79 27.00
N GLY A 178 -35.73 -18.66 27.05
CA GLY A 178 -36.61 -19.50 27.87
C GLY A 178 -36.48 -19.28 29.38
N THR A 179 -35.66 -18.33 29.82
CA THR A 179 -35.55 -17.92 31.23
C THR A 179 -36.16 -16.54 31.44
N THR A 180 -36.43 -16.18 32.69
CA THR A 180 -36.77 -14.81 33.10
C THR A 180 -35.59 -14.11 33.79
N SER A 181 -34.40 -14.71 33.73
CA SER A 181 -33.22 -14.15 34.40
C SER A 181 -32.66 -13.00 33.59
N ARG A 182 -32.36 -11.88 34.27
CA ARG A 182 -31.78 -10.69 33.62
C ARG A 182 -30.29 -10.85 33.27
N GLY A 183 -29.69 -11.99 33.60
CA GLY A 183 -28.31 -12.30 33.30
C GLY A 183 -27.85 -13.56 34.01
N THR A 184 -26.84 -14.23 33.46
CA THR A 184 -26.10 -15.27 34.16
C THR A 184 -25.14 -14.65 35.18
N GLY A 185 -24.92 -15.35 36.29
CA GLY A 185 -23.97 -14.93 37.33
C GLY A 185 -22.51 -15.11 36.89
N ARG A 186 -21.59 -14.54 37.67
CA ARG A 186 -20.14 -14.75 37.50
C ARG A 186 -19.79 -16.25 37.58
N GLY A 187 -18.88 -16.71 36.72
CA GLY A 187 -18.44 -18.10 36.65
C GLY A 187 -19.44 -19.07 36.00
N HIS A 188 -20.56 -18.59 35.44
CA HIS A 188 -21.55 -19.45 34.76
C HIS A 188 -20.97 -20.13 33.51
N PHE A 189 -20.11 -19.43 32.77
CA PHE A 189 -19.41 -19.96 31.59
C PHE A 189 -17.94 -20.19 31.93
N THR A 190 -17.39 -21.32 31.50
CA THR A 190 -15.95 -21.65 31.62
C THR A 190 -15.19 -21.46 30.31
N SER A 191 -15.89 -21.53 29.18
CA SER A 191 -15.39 -21.21 27.84
C SER A 191 -16.47 -20.53 27.01
N TRP A 192 -16.09 -19.92 25.90
CA TRP A 192 -17.02 -19.23 25.01
C TRP A 192 -16.63 -19.39 23.56
N ASP A 193 -17.38 -20.21 22.83
CA ASP A 193 -17.11 -20.49 21.41
C ASP A 193 -18.26 -20.07 20.48
N PHE A 194 -19.36 -19.56 21.04
CA PHE A 194 -20.53 -19.14 20.28
C PHE A 194 -20.24 -17.91 19.40
N PRO A 195 -20.45 -18.00 18.07
CA PRO A 195 -20.28 -16.86 17.18
C PRO A 195 -21.42 -15.85 17.36
N ARG A 196 -21.10 -14.57 17.25
CA ARG A 196 -22.10 -13.49 17.40
C ARG A 196 -22.95 -13.40 16.15
N CYS A 197 -24.26 -13.26 16.32
CA CYS A 197 -25.21 -13.20 15.22
C CYS A 197 -25.45 -11.76 14.75
N THR A 198 -26.03 -11.62 13.56
CA THR A 198 -26.39 -10.31 12.98
C THR A 198 -27.50 -9.61 13.77
N GLY A 199 -28.36 -10.38 14.46
CA GLY A 199 -29.44 -9.85 15.28
C GLY A 199 -30.21 -10.93 16.05
N GLU A 200 -31.26 -10.48 16.76
CA GLU A 200 -32.22 -11.34 17.47
C GLU A 200 -32.95 -12.26 16.48
N GLY A 201 -33.04 -13.56 16.80
CA GLY A 201 -33.73 -14.55 15.98
C GLY A 201 -33.04 -14.91 14.65
N ALA A 202 -31.88 -14.31 14.35
CA ALA A 202 -31.08 -14.67 13.19
C ALA A 202 -30.55 -16.11 13.31
N GLU A 203 -30.28 -16.75 12.18
CA GLU A 203 -29.55 -18.01 12.19
C GLU A 203 -28.12 -17.79 12.69
N PRO A 204 -27.58 -18.70 13.53
CA PRO A 204 -26.20 -18.59 13.97
C PRO A 204 -25.26 -18.72 12.77
N PRO A 205 -24.15 -17.98 12.78
CA PRO A 205 -23.08 -18.17 11.82
C PRO A 205 -22.64 -19.65 11.78
N PRO A 206 -22.22 -20.16 10.61
CA PRO A 206 -21.68 -21.50 10.52
C PRO A 206 -20.49 -21.66 11.49
N PRO A 207 -20.21 -22.90 11.95
CA PRO A 207 -19.09 -23.16 12.83
C PRO A 207 -17.79 -22.60 12.26
N ALA A 208 -16.93 -22.08 13.14
CA ALA A 208 -15.63 -21.60 12.72
C ALA A 208 -14.85 -22.75 12.05
N THR A 209 -14.34 -22.49 10.85
CA THR A 209 -13.38 -23.34 10.15
C THR A 209 -12.09 -22.54 9.98
N PRO A 210 -11.26 -22.44 11.03
CA PRO A 210 -10.08 -21.60 10.98
C PRO A 210 -9.18 -21.96 9.80
N TYR A 211 -8.69 -20.93 9.13
CA TYR A 211 -7.79 -21.07 8.01
C TYR A 211 -6.48 -21.77 8.42
N VAL A 212 -5.96 -22.60 7.53
CA VAL A 212 -4.70 -23.33 7.71
C VAL A 212 -3.69 -22.84 6.66
N PRO A 213 -2.55 -22.24 7.05
CA PRO A 213 -1.52 -21.79 6.12
C PRO A 213 -1.10 -22.84 5.09
N GLY A 214 -0.85 -22.41 3.86
CA GLY A 214 -0.57 -23.27 2.71
C GLY A 214 -1.80 -23.85 2.00
N GLN A 215 -2.99 -23.82 2.62
CA GLN A 215 -4.24 -24.24 1.97
C GLN A 215 -4.90 -23.08 1.21
N PRO A 216 -5.76 -23.34 0.19
CA PRO A 216 -6.51 -22.28 -0.46
C PRO A 216 -7.44 -21.58 0.54
N GLY A 217 -7.51 -20.26 0.50
CA GLY A 217 -8.55 -19.51 1.22
C GLY A 217 -9.96 -19.89 0.76
N ALA A 218 -10.91 -19.89 1.68
CA ALA A 218 -12.32 -20.09 1.37
C ALA A 218 -12.88 -18.93 0.51
N PRO A 219 -13.93 -19.16 -0.30
CA PRO A 219 -14.56 -18.12 -1.10
C PRO A 219 -15.22 -17.05 -0.22
N TRP A 220 -15.10 -15.77 -0.59
CA TRP A 220 -15.69 -14.64 0.13
C TRP A 220 -17.12 -14.37 -0.32
N THR A 221 -18.00 -14.05 0.62
CA THR A 221 -19.38 -13.60 0.33
C THR A 221 -19.40 -12.09 0.04
N ALA A 222 -20.49 -11.62 -0.59
CA ALA A 222 -20.69 -10.19 -0.83
C ALA A 222 -20.74 -9.36 0.46
N GLU A 223 -21.34 -9.92 1.52
CA GLU A 223 -21.44 -9.30 2.83
C GLU A 223 -20.07 -9.17 3.51
N GLU A 224 -19.23 -10.20 3.43
CA GLU A 224 -17.85 -10.16 3.92
C GLU A 224 -17.05 -9.09 3.17
N MET A 225 -17.15 -9.07 1.84
CA MET A 225 -16.49 -8.04 1.03
C MET A 225 -16.94 -6.62 1.39
N LEU A 226 -18.24 -6.41 1.63
CA LEU A 226 -18.77 -5.10 2.01
C LEU A 226 -18.32 -4.68 3.42
N ALA A 227 -18.34 -5.60 4.39
CA ALA A 227 -17.87 -5.35 5.74
C ALA A 227 -16.37 -5.01 5.74
N VAL A 228 -15.55 -5.80 5.05
CA VAL A 228 -14.10 -5.57 4.95
C VAL A 228 -13.80 -4.28 4.18
N ARG A 229 -14.55 -3.95 3.12
CA ARG A 229 -14.43 -2.66 2.43
C ARG A 229 -14.67 -1.49 3.40
N ALA A 230 -15.70 -1.55 4.23
CA ALA A 230 -15.94 -0.51 5.25
C ALA A 230 -14.78 -0.41 6.26
N LYS A 231 -14.21 -1.54 6.68
CA LYS A 231 -13.00 -1.59 7.53
C LYS A 231 -11.82 -0.91 6.84
N LEU A 232 -11.55 -1.25 5.59
CA LEU A 232 -10.46 -0.71 4.78
C LEU A 232 -10.61 0.80 4.53
N HIS A 233 -11.81 1.30 4.24
CA HIS A 233 -12.05 2.75 4.13
C HIS A 233 -11.65 3.50 5.40
N ARG A 234 -11.91 2.92 6.58
CA ARG A 234 -11.43 3.50 7.84
C ARG A 234 -9.92 3.41 7.99
N VAL A 235 -9.31 2.26 7.68
CA VAL A 235 -7.84 2.11 7.66
C VAL A 235 -7.20 3.19 6.77
N PHE A 236 -7.79 3.45 5.60
CA PHE A 236 -7.21 4.36 4.62
C PHE A 236 -7.34 5.83 5.00
N THR A 237 -8.42 6.20 5.70
CA THR A 237 -8.69 7.58 6.09
C THR A 237 -8.11 7.94 7.46
N GLN A 238 -7.99 6.97 8.37
CA GLN A 238 -7.61 7.20 9.78
C GLN A 238 -6.58 6.19 10.29
N GLY A 239 -5.67 5.74 9.42
CA GLY A 239 -4.72 4.67 9.72
C GLY A 239 -3.85 4.89 10.96
N SER A 240 -3.46 6.13 11.30
CA SER A 240 -2.75 6.38 12.57
C SER A 240 -3.60 6.12 13.80
N SER A 241 -4.90 6.44 13.77
CA SER A 241 -5.84 6.12 14.84
C SER A 241 -6.02 4.61 14.93
N VAL A 242 -6.25 3.96 13.79
CA VAL A 242 -6.47 2.51 13.71
C VAL A 242 -5.24 1.73 14.20
N TYR A 243 -4.03 2.17 13.87
CA TYR A 243 -2.82 1.54 14.40
C TYR A 243 -2.73 1.66 15.93
N ASN A 244 -3.10 2.80 16.51
CA ASN A 244 -3.10 2.96 17.97
C ASN A 244 -4.10 2.01 18.67
N GLU A 245 -5.21 1.67 18.01
CA GLU A 245 -6.22 0.72 18.52
C GLU A 245 -5.62 -0.70 18.71
N LEU A 246 -4.51 -1.05 18.03
CA LEU A 246 -3.80 -2.32 18.24
C LEU A 246 -3.02 -2.38 19.54
N GLY A 247 -2.73 -1.24 20.19
CA GLY A 247 -1.90 -1.19 21.40
C GLY A 247 -0.42 -1.55 21.19
N ILE A 248 0.03 -1.70 19.93
CA ILE A 248 1.41 -2.01 19.57
C ILE A 248 2.25 -0.72 19.62
N PRO A 249 3.44 -0.72 20.24
CA PRO A 249 4.35 0.42 20.18
C PRO A 249 4.63 0.83 18.74
N LYS A 250 4.70 2.14 18.48
CA LYS A 250 5.13 2.61 17.16
C LYS A 250 6.63 2.31 16.98
N PRO A 251 7.07 1.96 15.77
CA PRO A 251 8.50 1.88 15.45
C PRO A 251 9.23 3.17 15.89
N ASP A 252 10.42 3.03 16.45
CA ASP A 252 11.32 4.13 16.85
C ASP A 252 10.67 5.14 17.81
N GLY A 253 9.83 4.64 18.72
CA GLY A 253 9.10 5.48 19.67
C GLY A 253 8.05 6.39 19.01
N GLY A 254 7.72 6.17 17.74
CA GLY A 254 6.80 6.98 16.97
C GLY A 254 7.44 8.13 16.20
N ASN A 255 8.77 8.26 16.23
CA ASN A 255 9.47 9.24 15.42
C ASN A 255 9.19 9.01 13.93
N GLU A 256 8.81 10.06 13.20
CA GLU A 256 8.42 10.00 11.78
C GLU A 256 7.36 8.94 11.41
N PHE A 257 6.54 8.46 12.36
CA PHE A 257 5.55 7.41 12.10
C PHE A 257 4.59 7.71 10.94
N TRP A 258 4.28 9.00 10.72
CA TRP A 258 3.44 9.46 9.61
C TRP A 258 3.92 8.99 8.22
N THR A 259 5.21 8.66 8.06
CA THR A 259 5.78 8.10 6.83
C THR A 259 5.34 6.67 6.54
N SER A 260 4.90 5.96 7.58
CA SER A 260 4.48 4.56 7.54
C SER A 260 3.07 4.34 8.05
N ALA A 261 2.36 5.42 8.40
CA ALA A 261 0.97 5.37 8.81
C ALA A 261 0.15 4.64 7.73
N PRO A 262 -0.67 3.64 8.11
CA PRO A 262 -1.53 2.91 7.20
C PRO A 262 -2.39 3.86 6.35
N ASN A 263 -2.44 3.61 5.04
CA ASN A 263 -3.29 4.33 4.10
C ASN A 263 -3.48 3.53 2.81
N ALA A 264 -4.32 4.01 1.89
CA ALA A 264 -4.56 3.36 0.59
C ALA A 264 -3.27 3.11 -0.20
N ALA A 265 -2.35 4.07 -0.28
CA ALA A 265 -1.09 3.88 -1.02
C ALA A 265 -0.20 2.80 -0.39
N LYS A 266 -0.20 2.67 0.95
CA LYS A 266 0.52 1.60 1.64
C LYS A 266 -0.11 0.22 1.41
N ALA A 267 -1.44 0.14 1.35
CA ALA A 267 -2.13 -1.10 1.00
C ALA A 267 -1.91 -1.51 -0.45
N LEU A 268 -1.92 -0.55 -1.39
CA LEU A 268 -1.58 -0.79 -2.79
C LEU A 268 -0.13 -1.27 -2.94
N ARG A 269 0.83 -0.60 -2.27
CA ARG A 269 2.23 -1.06 -2.25
C ARG A 269 2.34 -2.45 -1.64
N LEU A 270 1.70 -2.71 -0.51
CA LEU A 270 1.72 -4.02 0.14
C LEU A 270 1.22 -5.12 -0.79
N GLY A 271 0.09 -4.93 -1.47
CA GLY A 271 -0.43 -5.95 -2.40
C GLY A 271 0.47 -6.20 -3.61
N PHE A 272 1.27 -5.23 -4.06
CA PHE A 272 2.29 -5.48 -5.07
C PHE A 272 3.49 -6.25 -4.50
N HIS A 273 3.99 -5.82 -3.33
CA HIS A 273 5.16 -6.42 -2.69
C HIS A 273 4.91 -7.87 -2.28
N ASP A 274 3.70 -8.20 -1.82
CA ASP A 274 3.26 -9.57 -1.55
C ASP A 274 3.40 -10.49 -2.78
N CYS A 275 3.28 -9.93 -3.98
CA CYS A 275 3.34 -10.66 -5.24
C CYS A 275 4.76 -10.91 -5.76
N LEU A 276 5.79 -10.45 -5.05
CA LEU A 276 7.17 -10.76 -5.41
C LEU A 276 7.47 -12.24 -5.13
N LYS A 277 8.25 -12.85 -6.03
CA LYS A 277 8.72 -14.22 -5.84
C LYS A 277 9.93 -14.22 -4.91
N TYR A 278 10.09 -15.31 -4.18
CA TYR A 278 11.33 -15.56 -3.46
C TYR A 278 12.45 -15.99 -4.42
N ALA A 279 13.70 -15.87 -3.97
CA ALA A 279 14.88 -16.25 -4.73
C ALA A 279 14.92 -17.75 -5.11
N ASP A 280 14.20 -18.59 -4.37
CA ASP A 280 14.01 -20.02 -4.68
C ASP A 280 12.91 -20.30 -5.72
N GLY A 281 12.27 -19.24 -6.25
CA GLY A 281 11.18 -19.30 -7.22
C GLY A 281 9.79 -19.61 -6.64
N SER A 282 9.70 -19.86 -5.33
CA SER A 282 8.42 -20.02 -4.63
C SER A 282 7.79 -18.67 -4.25
N GLY A 283 6.63 -18.70 -3.59
CA GLY A 283 5.92 -17.51 -3.13
C GLY A 283 5.09 -16.85 -4.23
N GLY A 284 4.89 -15.53 -4.08
CA GLY A 284 4.06 -14.74 -4.98
C GLY A 284 2.59 -14.71 -4.54
N CYS A 285 2.20 -13.56 -4.01
CA CYS A 285 0.88 -13.19 -3.52
C CYS A 285 0.41 -14.16 -2.42
N ASP A 286 1.29 -14.41 -1.44
CA ASP A 286 1.16 -15.46 -0.45
C ASP A 286 0.97 -14.95 0.98
N GLY A 287 0.53 -13.69 1.15
CA GLY A 287 0.19 -13.13 2.45
C GLY A 287 1.39 -13.05 3.40
N CYS A 288 2.59 -12.95 2.85
CA CYS A 288 3.85 -12.91 3.58
C CYS A 288 4.82 -11.88 2.98
N LEU A 289 5.72 -11.39 3.82
CA LEU A 289 6.77 -10.46 3.42
C LEU A 289 8.12 -10.84 4.02
N GLU A 290 9.17 -10.73 3.21
CA GLU A 290 10.54 -10.69 3.70
C GLU A 290 10.66 -9.55 4.72
N TRP A 291 11.06 -9.91 5.94
CA TRP A 291 11.07 -8.98 7.06
C TRP A 291 12.44 -8.36 7.36
N HIS A 292 13.46 -8.72 6.57
CA HIS A 292 14.80 -8.15 6.70
C HIS A 292 14.77 -6.63 6.48
N GLY A 293 15.44 -5.89 7.37
CA GLY A 293 15.48 -4.41 7.35
C GLY A 293 14.18 -3.68 7.71
N VAL A 294 13.03 -4.37 7.79
CA VAL A 294 11.74 -3.73 8.07
C VAL A 294 11.73 -3.09 9.45
N GLY A 295 11.51 -1.78 9.47
CA GLY A 295 11.45 -0.98 10.70
C GLY A 295 12.69 -0.11 10.92
N VAL A 296 13.78 -0.33 10.18
CA VAL A 296 14.94 0.58 10.18
C VAL A 296 14.50 1.99 9.76
N ARG A 297 15.05 3.03 10.38
CA ARG A 297 14.74 4.43 10.04
C ARG A 297 15.97 5.25 9.78
N HIS A 298 15.73 6.30 9.01
CA HIS A 298 16.70 7.36 8.74
C HIS A 298 16.13 8.71 9.18
N PRO A 299 16.10 9.00 10.50
CA PRO A 299 15.48 10.22 11.03
C PRO A 299 16.08 11.46 10.37
N ARG A 300 15.24 12.41 9.93
CA ARG A 300 15.74 13.63 9.28
C ARG A 300 16.79 14.37 10.10
N GLY A 301 16.63 14.40 11.42
CA GLY A 301 17.59 15.04 12.31
C GLY A 301 18.99 14.43 12.27
N ASP A 302 19.12 13.15 11.90
CA ASP A 302 20.43 12.50 11.72
C ASP A 302 20.93 12.73 10.29
N LEU A 303 20.04 12.68 9.30
CA LEU A 303 20.37 13.00 7.92
C LEU A 303 20.88 14.43 7.73
N GLU A 304 20.30 15.39 8.46
CA GLU A 304 20.72 16.80 8.46
C GLU A 304 22.12 16.99 9.06
N LYS A 305 22.54 16.10 9.97
CA LYS A 305 23.88 16.10 10.58
C LYS A 305 24.91 15.32 9.77
N GLY A 306 24.50 14.69 8.66
CA GLY A 306 25.35 13.74 7.94
C GLY A 306 25.67 12.48 8.75
N ALA A 307 24.88 12.16 9.78
CA ALA A 307 25.02 10.95 10.56
C ALA A 307 24.28 9.81 9.84
N TRP A 308 25.00 9.10 8.98
CA TRP A 308 24.49 7.96 8.23
C TRP A 308 25.05 6.66 8.80
N ASP A 309 24.18 5.74 9.20
CA ASP A 309 24.60 4.37 9.40
C ASP A 309 24.68 3.67 8.03
N HIS A 310 25.86 3.69 7.43
CA HIS A 310 26.13 3.04 6.14
C HIS A 310 26.03 1.51 6.20
N LYS A 311 25.86 0.91 7.39
CA LYS A 311 25.69 -0.53 7.57
C LYS A 311 24.25 -0.94 7.78
N ALA A 312 23.34 0.01 8.00
CA ALA A 312 21.92 -0.27 8.16
C ALA A 312 21.33 -0.65 6.80
N ASP A 313 20.93 -1.92 6.67
CA ASP A 313 20.12 -2.40 5.56
C ASP A 313 18.65 -2.16 5.91
N ASP A 314 18.00 -1.23 5.19
CA ASP A 314 16.60 -0.89 5.42
C ASP A 314 15.64 -1.90 4.77
N GLY A 315 16.14 -2.77 3.90
CA GLY A 315 15.34 -3.76 3.19
C GLY A 315 14.29 -3.14 2.27
N HIS A 316 13.77 -3.93 1.33
CA HIS A 316 12.84 -3.41 0.32
C HIS A 316 11.39 -3.23 0.81
N ASN A 317 11.05 -3.88 1.94
CA ASN A 317 9.71 -3.83 2.55
C ASN A 317 9.58 -2.76 3.65
N ASN A 318 10.59 -1.90 3.82
CA ASN A 318 10.57 -0.92 4.89
C ASN A 318 9.34 0.00 4.84
N GLY A 319 8.80 0.32 6.02
CA GLY A 319 7.59 1.13 6.16
C GLY A 319 6.29 0.47 5.68
N LEU A 320 6.29 -0.83 5.37
CA LEU A 320 5.06 -1.65 5.25
C LEU A 320 4.63 -2.29 6.57
N GLY A 321 5.51 -2.34 7.57
CA GLY A 321 5.20 -2.98 8.85
C GLY A 321 3.86 -2.55 9.47
N PRO A 322 3.60 -1.24 9.66
CA PRO A 322 2.35 -0.81 10.26
C PRO A 322 1.06 -1.16 9.49
N ILE A 323 1.10 -1.19 8.15
CA ILE A 323 -0.08 -1.60 7.38
C ILE A 323 -0.29 -3.11 7.46
N ALA A 324 0.79 -3.91 7.47
CA ALA A 324 0.70 -5.36 7.65
C ALA A 324 0.09 -5.71 9.03
N GLU A 325 0.53 -5.05 10.10
CA GLU A 325 -0.03 -5.22 11.46
C GLU A 325 -1.52 -4.86 11.51
N VAL A 326 -1.92 -3.75 10.89
CA VAL A 326 -3.35 -3.36 10.84
C VAL A 326 -4.19 -4.35 10.04
N LEU A 327 -3.69 -4.85 8.91
CA LEU A 327 -4.40 -5.87 8.15
C LEU A 327 -4.45 -7.20 8.89
N GLU A 328 -3.43 -7.56 9.69
CA GLU A 328 -3.50 -8.72 10.57
C GLU A 328 -4.57 -8.56 11.65
N GLY A 329 -4.73 -7.36 12.20
CA GLY A 329 -5.84 -7.03 13.09
C GLY A 329 -7.21 -7.21 12.42
N VAL A 330 -7.36 -6.74 11.17
CA VAL A 330 -8.59 -6.95 10.37
C VAL A 330 -8.83 -8.43 10.09
N TYR A 331 -7.76 -9.19 9.85
CA TYR A 331 -7.81 -10.61 9.51
C TYR A 331 -8.23 -11.49 10.69
N THR A 332 -7.72 -11.19 11.88
CA THR A 332 -7.85 -12.05 13.06
C THR A 332 -8.97 -11.61 14.01
N ASN A 333 -9.32 -10.31 14.06
CA ASN A 333 -10.33 -9.78 14.97
C ASN A 333 -11.61 -9.35 14.23
N PRO A 334 -12.76 -10.01 14.49
CA PRO A 334 -14.01 -9.72 13.79
C PRO A 334 -14.53 -8.30 14.01
N SER A 335 -14.16 -7.66 15.12
CA SER A 335 -14.67 -6.35 15.54
C SER A 335 -13.67 -5.20 15.34
N PHE A 336 -12.48 -5.51 14.84
CA PHE A 336 -11.46 -4.51 14.51
C PHE A 336 -11.62 -4.00 13.07
N PRO A 337 -11.35 -2.71 12.79
CA PRO A 337 -11.09 -1.65 13.76
C PRO A 337 -12.37 -1.10 14.39
N GLU A 338 -12.26 -0.33 15.46
CA GLU A 338 -13.43 0.27 16.09
C GLU A 338 -14.19 1.18 15.10
N ARG A 339 -15.50 1.35 15.34
CA ARG A 339 -16.42 2.15 14.50
C ARG A 339 -16.52 1.64 13.06
N THR A 340 -16.44 0.33 12.89
CA THR A 340 -16.70 -0.36 11.62
C THR A 340 -17.64 -1.54 11.86
N PRO A 341 -18.28 -2.11 10.82
CA PRO A 341 -19.14 -3.27 10.98
C PRO A 341 -18.36 -4.44 11.60
N ALA A 342 -18.81 -4.91 12.77
CA ALA A 342 -18.29 -6.11 13.39
C ALA A 342 -18.85 -7.36 12.70
N MET A 343 -17.97 -8.30 12.37
CA MET A 343 -18.32 -9.56 11.73
C MET A 343 -18.68 -10.62 12.77
N ALA A 344 -19.35 -11.69 12.34
CA ALA A 344 -19.67 -12.84 13.17
C ALA A 344 -18.43 -13.66 13.54
N LEU A 345 -17.61 -13.93 12.53
CA LEU A 345 -16.31 -14.59 12.61
C LEU A 345 -15.27 -13.67 11.97
N SER A 346 -14.02 -13.77 12.40
CA SER A 346 -12.93 -13.12 11.66
C SER A 346 -12.71 -13.80 10.30
N LEU A 347 -11.96 -13.15 9.42
CA LEU A 347 -11.58 -13.73 8.14
C LEU A 347 -10.80 -15.04 8.33
N GLN A 348 -9.86 -15.06 9.28
CA GLN A 348 -9.13 -16.27 9.65
C GLN A 348 -10.09 -17.37 10.14
N GLN A 349 -11.03 -17.05 11.04
CA GLN A 349 -11.96 -18.04 11.61
C GLN A 349 -12.98 -18.58 10.60
N SER A 350 -13.24 -17.85 9.52
CA SER A 350 -14.11 -18.25 8.41
C SER A 350 -13.34 -18.89 7.25
N GLY A 351 -12.08 -19.27 7.48
CA GLY A 351 -11.28 -20.02 6.51
C GLY A 351 -10.72 -19.17 5.37
N LYS A 352 -10.80 -17.83 5.42
CA LYS A 352 -10.18 -16.96 4.42
C LYS A 352 -8.68 -16.91 4.65
N SER A 353 -7.91 -16.74 3.58
CA SER A 353 -6.48 -16.51 3.67
C SER A 353 -6.17 -15.02 3.85
N ARG A 354 -5.02 -14.71 4.45
CA ARG A 354 -4.52 -13.33 4.55
C ARG A 354 -4.15 -12.77 3.18
N ALA A 355 -3.58 -13.60 2.31
CA ALA A 355 -3.23 -13.25 0.94
C ALA A 355 -4.44 -12.70 0.17
N ASP A 356 -5.63 -13.29 0.38
CA ASP A 356 -6.87 -12.75 -0.19
C ASP A 356 -7.22 -11.37 0.36
N LEU A 357 -7.04 -11.14 1.68
CA LEU A 357 -7.25 -9.82 2.29
C LEU A 357 -6.30 -8.76 1.73
N TRP A 358 -5.00 -9.08 1.56
CA TRP A 358 -4.02 -8.12 1.06
C TRP A 358 -4.29 -7.75 -0.41
N ALA A 359 -4.65 -8.73 -1.24
CA ALA A 359 -5.09 -8.49 -2.61
C ALA A 359 -6.38 -7.66 -2.67
N PHE A 360 -7.35 -7.94 -1.80
CA PHE A 360 -8.58 -7.14 -1.70
C PHE A 360 -8.29 -5.70 -1.25
N ALA A 361 -7.39 -5.51 -0.28
CA ALA A 361 -6.99 -4.20 0.21
C ALA A 361 -6.34 -3.34 -0.90
N ALA A 362 -5.50 -3.93 -1.74
CA ALA A 362 -4.92 -3.23 -2.89
C ALA A 362 -5.97 -2.82 -3.92
N LEU A 363 -6.96 -3.69 -4.18
CA LEU A 363 -8.08 -3.38 -5.08
C LEU A 363 -8.91 -2.20 -4.55
N VAL A 364 -9.33 -2.25 -3.27
CA VAL A 364 -10.11 -1.18 -2.64
C VAL A 364 -9.31 0.13 -2.56
N ALA A 365 -7.98 0.07 -2.43
CA ALA A 365 -7.13 1.25 -2.45
C ALA A 365 -7.16 1.99 -3.80
N VAL A 366 -7.18 1.25 -4.92
CA VAL A 366 -7.31 1.84 -6.26
C VAL A 366 -8.70 2.44 -6.45
N GLU A 367 -9.76 1.71 -6.06
CA GLU A 367 -11.13 2.20 -6.15
C GLU A 367 -11.33 3.48 -5.34
N GLN A 368 -10.86 3.53 -4.09
CA GLN A 368 -10.92 4.74 -3.29
C GLN A 368 -10.11 5.87 -3.93
N GLY A 369 -8.95 5.60 -4.51
CA GLY A 369 -8.16 6.58 -5.23
C GLY A 369 -8.90 7.20 -6.42
N ILE A 370 -9.68 6.39 -7.16
CA ILE A 370 -10.54 6.83 -8.26
C ILE A 370 -11.74 7.64 -7.74
N GLU A 371 -12.37 7.19 -6.66
CA GLU A 371 -13.48 7.91 -6.02
C GLU A 371 -13.06 9.30 -5.56
N LEU A 372 -11.93 9.40 -4.85
CA LEU A 372 -11.38 10.68 -4.38
C LEU A 372 -10.99 11.57 -5.55
N ASN A 373 -10.40 11.00 -6.60
CA ASN A 373 -10.10 11.73 -7.83
C ASN A 373 -11.35 12.35 -8.46
N ASN A 374 -12.39 11.53 -8.67
CA ASN A 374 -13.61 11.95 -9.33
C ASN A 374 -14.43 12.92 -8.47
N ALA A 375 -14.38 12.77 -7.15
CA ALA A 375 -14.92 13.73 -6.21
C ALA A 375 -14.21 15.09 -6.32
N ALA A 376 -12.88 15.10 -6.45
CA ALA A 376 -12.10 16.34 -6.64
C ALA A 376 -12.39 17.02 -7.98
N CYS A 377 -12.73 16.26 -9.03
CA CYS A 377 -13.20 16.83 -10.29
C CYS A 377 -14.57 17.49 -10.20
N LYS A 378 -15.44 17.00 -9.30
CA LYS A 378 -16.79 17.54 -9.09
C LYS A 378 -16.78 18.73 -8.15
N ASP A 379 -16.09 18.63 -7.03
CA ASP A 379 -15.96 19.66 -6.01
C ASP A 379 -14.50 19.79 -5.56
N PRO A 380 -13.68 20.57 -6.29
CA PRO A 380 -12.28 20.79 -5.95
C PRO A 380 -12.11 21.48 -4.58
N ALA A 381 -13.08 22.27 -4.12
CA ALA A 381 -12.96 23.05 -2.90
C ALA A 381 -12.85 22.15 -1.66
N MET A 382 -13.52 21.00 -1.67
CA MET A 382 -13.43 19.98 -0.62
C MET A 382 -12.00 19.52 -0.33
N PHE A 383 -11.12 19.54 -1.34
CA PHE A 383 -9.75 19.01 -1.24
C PHE A 383 -8.67 20.09 -1.02
N ARG A 384 -9.08 21.36 -1.00
CA ARG A 384 -8.19 22.52 -0.80
C ARG A 384 -7.99 22.90 0.67
N GLY A 385 -8.72 22.30 1.60
CA GLY A 385 -8.67 22.59 3.04
C GLY A 385 -7.70 21.70 3.85
N SER A 386 -7.01 22.30 4.84
CA SER A 386 -6.18 21.66 5.89
C SER A 386 -5.06 20.71 5.40
N PRO A 387 -4.13 20.21 6.27
CA PRO A 387 -2.67 20.28 6.06
C PRO A 387 -2.11 19.41 4.93
N TRP A 388 -2.94 18.57 4.32
CA TRP A 388 -2.59 17.58 3.30
C TRP A 388 -3.36 17.83 2.00
N LYS A 389 -3.43 19.11 1.61
CA LYS A 389 -4.14 19.61 0.42
C LYS A 389 -3.88 18.72 -0.79
N GLN A 390 -4.95 18.43 -1.52
CA GLN A 390 -4.89 17.70 -2.78
C GLN A 390 -5.41 18.60 -3.90
N CYS A 391 -4.67 18.65 -4.99
CA CYS A 391 -4.82 19.54 -6.12
C CYS A 391 -4.87 18.67 -7.37
N HIS A 392 -6.01 18.68 -8.06
CA HIS A 392 -6.17 17.88 -9.25
C HIS A 392 -5.52 18.58 -10.46
N PRO A 393 -4.53 17.96 -11.15
CA PRO A 393 -3.80 18.62 -12.24
C PRO A 393 -4.67 18.95 -13.47
N ARG A 394 -5.77 18.21 -13.63
CA ARG A 394 -6.72 18.36 -14.74
C ARG A 394 -8.06 18.95 -14.31
N GLU A 395 -8.09 19.66 -13.19
CA GLU A 395 -9.31 20.36 -12.74
C GLU A 395 -9.91 21.22 -13.87
N GLY A 396 -11.22 21.06 -14.11
CA GLY A 396 -11.96 21.79 -15.14
C GLY A 396 -11.70 21.32 -16.58
N LYS A 397 -11.01 20.19 -16.78
CA LYS A 397 -10.80 19.58 -18.11
C LYS A 397 -11.68 18.35 -18.31
N ARG A 398 -12.00 18.03 -19.58
CA ARG A 398 -12.88 16.89 -19.96
C ARG A 398 -12.35 15.56 -19.43
N ASP A 399 -11.04 15.38 -19.44
CA ASP A 399 -10.31 14.19 -18.95
C ASP A 399 -9.98 14.24 -17.45
N CYS A 400 -10.67 15.06 -16.65
CA CYS A 400 -10.44 15.11 -15.21
C CYS A 400 -10.79 13.78 -14.53
N LYS A 401 -11.96 13.24 -14.87
CA LYS A 401 -12.50 12.02 -14.25
C LYS A 401 -11.82 10.78 -14.81
N VAL A 402 -11.65 9.79 -13.96
CA VAL A 402 -11.25 8.45 -14.33
C VAL A 402 -12.48 7.56 -14.39
N SER A 403 -12.77 7.02 -15.56
CA SER A 403 -13.82 6.03 -15.78
C SER A 403 -13.16 4.71 -16.13
N PRO A 404 -13.11 3.74 -15.21
CA PRO A 404 -12.55 2.42 -15.50
C PRO A 404 -13.35 1.76 -16.64
N PRO A 405 -12.70 1.24 -17.70
CA PRO A 405 -13.40 0.57 -18.79
C PRO A 405 -14.06 -0.75 -18.36
N ARG A 406 -13.66 -1.27 -17.19
CA ARG A 406 -14.21 -2.47 -16.55
C ARG A 406 -14.07 -2.37 -15.04
N SER A 407 -14.91 -3.10 -14.31
CA SER A 407 -14.74 -3.26 -12.88
C SER A 407 -13.47 -4.03 -12.55
N LEU A 408 -12.91 -3.78 -11.37
CA LEU A 408 -11.82 -4.58 -10.82
C LEU A 408 -12.42 -5.88 -10.26
N SER A 409 -11.97 -7.01 -10.76
CA SER A 409 -12.46 -8.32 -10.32
C SER A 409 -11.61 -8.82 -9.14
N PHE A 410 -12.28 -9.05 -8.02
CA PHE A 410 -11.68 -9.77 -6.90
C PHE A 410 -11.88 -11.28 -7.08
N LYS A 411 -10.80 -12.03 -6.86
CA LYS A 411 -10.78 -13.50 -6.83
C LYS A 411 -10.21 -13.94 -5.50
N THR A 412 -10.69 -15.08 -5.01
CA THR A 412 -10.28 -15.67 -3.73
C THR A 412 -9.57 -17.00 -3.95
N GLY A 413 -9.04 -17.60 -2.89
CA GLY A 413 -8.39 -18.90 -2.93
C GLY A 413 -6.86 -18.83 -2.92
N ARG A 414 -6.28 -17.65 -2.65
CA ARG A 414 -4.82 -17.56 -2.43
C ARG A 414 -4.41 -18.38 -1.21
N ARG A 415 -3.18 -18.85 -1.23
CA ARG A 415 -2.58 -19.65 -0.17
C ARG A 415 -1.62 -18.76 0.59
N ASP A 416 -1.79 -18.65 1.90
CA ASP A 416 -0.79 -18.01 2.73
C ASP A 416 0.48 -18.85 2.74
N CYS A 417 1.64 -18.20 2.83
CA CYS A 417 2.90 -18.87 3.06
C CYS A 417 2.85 -19.62 4.41
N VAL A 418 3.56 -20.73 4.49
CA VAL A 418 3.79 -21.40 5.78
C VAL A 418 4.95 -20.69 6.45
N ASN A 419 4.72 -20.09 7.62
CA ASN A 419 5.74 -19.33 8.33
C ASN A 419 7.03 -20.17 8.51
N THR A 420 8.13 -19.70 7.94
CA THR A 420 9.46 -20.34 8.03
C THR A 420 10.43 -19.61 8.96
N GLY A 421 9.99 -18.52 9.61
CA GLY A 421 10.86 -17.62 10.36
C GLY A 421 10.58 -17.61 11.87
N ASP A 422 11.59 -17.99 12.65
CA ASP A 422 11.63 -17.77 14.10
C ASP A 422 12.19 -16.37 14.43
N TRP A 423 11.51 -15.33 13.94
CA TRP A 423 11.95 -13.93 14.07
C TRP A 423 11.76 -13.35 15.48
N ASP A 424 11.02 -14.03 16.35
CA ASP A 424 10.73 -13.56 17.71
C ASP A 424 10.52 -14.73 18.69
N GLN A 425 11.41 -15.74 18.65
CA GLN A 425 11.45 -16.86 19.61
C GLN A 425 10.05 -17.51 19.84
N GLY A 426 9.34 -17.83 18.76
CA GLY A 426 8.01 -18.42 18.77
C GLY A 426 6.83 -17.43 18.83
N LYS A 427 7.07 -16.11 18.75
CA LYS A 427 6.02 -15.06 18.67
C LYS A 427 5.91 -14.37 17.31
N SER A 428 6.69 -14.83 16.32
CA SER A 428 6.72 -14.23 14.99
C SER A 428 5.31 -14.17 14.38
N HIS A 429 4.87 -12.96 14.02
CA HIS A 429 3.59 -12.78 13.32
C HIS A 429 3.60 -13.62 12.05
N SER A 430 2.51 -14.31 11.76
CA SER A 430 2.46 -15.35 10.72
C SER A 430 2.54 -14.83 9.27
N PHE A 431 2.75 -13.53 9.06
CA PHE A 431 3.00 -12.90 7.76
C PHE A 431 4.48 -12.54 7.53
N LYS A 432 5.38 -12.83 8.47
CA LYS A 432 6.82 -12.53 8.33
C LYS A 432 7.55 -13.76 7.79
N THR A 433 8.42 -13.58 6.79
CA THR A 433 9.27 -14.66 6.26
C THR A 433 10.75 -14.26 6.23
N SER A 434 11.60 -15.28 6.30
CA SER A 434 13.06 -15.19 6.13
C SER A 434 13.56 -15.58 4.75
N LYS A 435 12.65 -15.95 3.86
CA LYS A 435 12.96 -16.13 2.45
C LYS A 435 13.27 -14.77 1.82
N THR A 436 14.38 -14.71 1.10
CA THR A 436 14.77 -13.53 0.32
C THR A 436 13.83 -13.36 -0.87
N GLU A 437 13.26 -12.17 -1.01
CA GLU A 437 12.43 -11.76 -2.15
C GLU A 437 13.29 -11.22 -3.29
N LEU A 438 12.83 -11.41 -4.53
CA LEU A 438 13.46 -10.86 -5.72
C LEU A 438 12.93 -9.44 -5.97
N HIS A 439 13.69 -8.45 -5.52
CA HIS A 439 13.38 -7.03 -5.74
C HIS A 439 14.15 -6.43 -6.92
N PRO A 440 13.57 -5.45 -7.65
CA PRO A 440 14.32 -4.67 -8.62
C PRO A 440 15.28 -3.69 -7.91
N ASP A 441 16.43 -3.39 -8.53
CA ASP A 441 17.32 -2.34 -8.04
C ASP A 441 16.66 -0.95 -8.21
N PRO A 442 16.38 -0.23 -7.12
CA PRO A 442 15.72 1.07 -7.17
C PRO A 442 16.58 2.18 -7.81
N ASN A 443 17.88 1.96 -8.00
CA ASN A 443 18.80 2.90 -8.66
C ASN A 443 18.98 2.61 -10.16
N SER A 444 18.29 1.59 -10.68
CA SER A 444 18.45 1.16 -12.05
C SER A 444 17.67 2.03 -13.06
N ASN A 445 17.75 1.65 -14.34
CA ASN A 445 17.13 2.38 -15.44
C ASN A 445 15.86 1.68 -15.98
N GLY A 446 15.25 2.27 -17.00
CA GLY A 446 14.01 1.77 -17.59
C GLY A 446 14.15 0.40 -18.25
N GLU A 447 15.29 0.10 -18.87
CA GLU A 447 15.54 -1.19 -19.53
C GLU A 447 15.57 -2.33 -18.51
N VAL A 448 16.29 -2.15 -17.41
CA VAL A 448 16.35 -3.12 -16.31
C VAL A 448 14.98 -3.28 -15.64
N THR A 449 14.22 -2.18 -15.51
CA THR A 449 12.85 -2.24 -14.98
C THR A 449 11.94 -3.10 -15.87
N VAL A 450 11.94 -2.89 -17.18
CA VAL A 450 11.15 -3.69 -18.13
C VAL A 450 11.58 -5.16 -18.10
N LYS A 451 12.90 -5.41 -18.06
CA LYS A 451 13.44 -6.77 -17.94
C LYS A 451 12.98 -7.45 -16.65
N PHE A 452 13.03 -6.76 -15.51
CA PHE A 452 12.57 -7.31 -14.23
C PHE A 452 11.10 -7.76 -14.30
N PHE A 453 10.21 -6.92 -14.84
CA PHE A 453 8.80 -7.27 -14.98
C PHE A 453 8.57 -8.41 -15.97
N LYS A 454 9.35 -8.48 -17.04
CA LYS A 454 9.30 -9.60 -17.98
C LYS A 454 9.74 -10.91 -17.33
N ASP A 455 10.86 -10.92 -16.62
CA ASP A 455 11.42 -12.15 -16.05
C ASP A 455 10.60 -12.69 -14.88
N ASN A 456 10.02 -11.80 -14.05
CA ASN A 456 9.38 -12.20 -12.80
C ASN A 456 7.85 -12.35 -12.91
N PHE A 457 7.22 -11.56 -13.79
CA PHE A 457 5.76 -11.49 -13.94
C PHE A 457 5.27 -11.82 -15.35
N ASP A 458 6.17 -12.05 -16.30
CA ASP A 458 5.87 -12.26 -17.73
C ASP A 458 5.13 -11.08 -18.41
N PHE A 459 5.23 -9.89 -17.82
CA PHE A 459 4.58 -8.70 -18.37
C PHE A 459 5.23 -8.28 -19.69
N ASN A 460 4.38 -7.91 -20.65
CA ASN A 460 4.82 -7.16 -21.82
C ASN A 460 5.01 -5.67 -21.48
N GLY A 461 5.59 -4.90 -22.41
CA GLY A 461 5.86 -3.48 -22.17
C GLY A 461 4.63 -2.64 -21.81
N ARG A 462 3.44 -2.95 -22.36
CA ARG A 462 2.19 -2.26 -22.03
C ARG A 462 1.75 -2.56 -20.60
N GLU A 463 1.85 -3.82 -20.17
CA GLU A 463 1.54 -4.24 -18.81
C GLU A 463 2.52 -3.65 -17.80
N THR A 464 3.81 -3.59 -18.14
CA THR A 464 4.83 -2.89 -17.35
C THR A 464 4.49 -1.40 -17.18
N VAL A 465 4.14 -0.70 -18.27
CA VAL A 465 3.74 0.72 -18.15
C VAL A 465 2.47 0.87 -17.32
N ALA A 466 1.49 -0.03 -17.48
CA ALA A 466 0.24 0.01 -16.73
C ALA A 466 0.45 -0.21 -15.22
N ILE A 467 1.25 -1.20 -14.82
CA ILE A 467 1.49 -1.47 -13.38
C ILE A 467 2.25 -0.33 -12.71
N MET A 468 3.16 0.34 -13.43
CA MET A 468 3.86 1.52 -12.93
C MET A 468 2.92 2.70 -12.65
N GLY A 469 1.71 2.70 -13.25
CA GLY A 469 0.63 3.64 -12.94
C GLY A 469 0.18 3.62 -11.47
N ALA A 470 0.50 2.56 -10.70
CA ALA A 470 0.28 2.52 -9.25
C ALA A 470 0.92 3.71 -8.52
N HIS A 471 2.01 4.27 -9.07
CA HIS A 471 2.68 5.48 -8.57
C HIS A 471 1.87 6.77 -8.70
N ALA A 472 0.66 6.73 -9.29
CA ALA A 472 -0.31 7.80 -9.15
C ALA A 472 -0.71 8.02 -7.68
N LEU A 473 -0.66 6.96 -6.85
CA LEU A 473 -0.96 7.03 -5.42
C LEU A 473 0.31 7.03 -4.57
N GLY A 474 0.31 7.88 -3.55
CA GLY A 474 1.36 7.97 -2.55
C GLY A 474 2.61 8.71 -3.01
N ARG A 475 3.72 8.39 -2.35
CA ARG A 475 5.04 9.00 -2.50
C ARG A 475 6.10 8.16 -1.80
N VAL A 476 7.35 8.45 -2.08
CA VAL A 476 8.50 7.92 -1.33
C VAL A 476 8.78 8.79 -0.10
N HIS A 477 9.49 8.22 0.89
CA HIS A 477 9.77 8.89 2.15
C HIS A 477 11.24 8.73 2.53
N VAL A 478 11.91 9.87 2.71
CA VAL A 478 13.34 9.91 3.03
C VAL A 478 13.68 9.13 4.31
N GLY A 479 12.85 9.22 5.35
CA GLY A 479 13.09 8.48 6.60
C GLY A 479 12.83 6.98 6.54
N THR A 480 12.35 6.48 5.40
CA THR A 480 12.08 5.05 5.16
C THR A 480 12.98 4.45 4.09
N SER A 481 13.29 5.20 3.02
CA SER A 481 13.98 4.65 1.85
C SER A 481 14.98 5.63 1.24
N LEU A 482 15.34 6.70 1.97
CA LEU A 482 16.25 7.79 1.56
C LEU A 482 15.83 8.63 0.35
N PHE A 483 14.80 8.23 -0.40
CA PHE A 483 14.24 9.00 -1.50
C PHE A 483 13.38 10.17 -1.00
N ARG A 484 13.65 11.38 -1.52
CA ARG A 484 13.04 12.65 -1.07
C ARG A 484 11.85 13.13 -1.92
N TYR A 485 11.54 12.43 -3.01
CA TYR A 485 10.68 12.94 -4.08
C TYR A 485 9.21 12.54 -3.97
N LYS A 486 8.36 13.19 -4.76
CA LYS A 486 6.95 12.83 -4.97
C LYS A 486 6.75 12.50 -6.44
N TRP A 487 5.88 11.55 -6.74
CA TRP A 487 5.52 11.24 -8.12
C TRP A 487 4.73 12.37 -8.76
N LYS A 488 3.72 12.89 -8.04
CA LYS A 488 2.99 14.12 -8.37
C LYS A 488 2.75 14.95 -7.11
N ALA A 489 3.21 16.20 -7.11
CA ALA A 489 3.06 17.09 -5.96
C ALA A 489 1.57 17.40 -5.70
N ALA A 490 1.18 17.32 -4.42
CA ALA A 490 -0.18 17.61 -3.96
C ALA A 490 -1.28 16.82 -4.68
N SER A 491 -1.01 15.60 -5.17
CA SER A 491 -2.00 14.74 -5.82
C SER A 491 -1.85 13.28 -5.36
N GLU A 492 -1.19 13.05 -4.24
CA GLU A 492 -0.80 11.72 -3.75
C GLU A 492 -1.99 10.81 -3.39
N LYS A 493 -3.21 11.34 -3.30
CA LYS A 493 -4.43 10.57 -2.99
C LYS A 493 -5.33 10.30 -4.21
N PHE A 494 -4.97 10.84 -5.37
CA PHE A 494 -5.80 10.77 -6.57
C PHE A 494 -5.22 9.76 -7.56
N PHE A 495 -6.00 8.74 -7.88
CA PHE A 495 -5.62 7.83 -8.96
C PHE A 495 -5.91 8.51 -10.30
N ASN A 496 -4.89 9.11 -10.91
CA ASN A 496 -5.00 9.87 -12.15
C ASN A 496 -3.75 9.72 -13.04
N ASN A 497 -3.78 10.38 -14.20
CA ASN A 497 -2.71 10.30 -15.18
C ASN A 497 -1.48 11.21 -14.89
N GLY A 498 -1.40 11.82 -13.71
CA GLY A 498 -0.34 12.78 -13.36
C GLY A 498 1.06 12.17 -13.38
N TYR A 499 1.20 10.90 -12.97
CA TYR A 499 2.47 10.16 -13.01
C TYR A 499 3.01 10.02 -14.45
N HIS A 500 2.21 9.50 -15.38
CA HIS A 500 2.65 9.32 -16.77
C HIS A 500 2.84 10.65 -17.49
N ARG A 501 2.04 11.69 -17.18
CA ARG A 501 2.25 13.03 -17.74
C ARG A 501 3.61 13.61 -17.36
N ASN A 502 4.04 13.37 -16.12
CA ASN A 502 5.36 13.76 -15.65
C ASN A 502 6.48 13.01 -16.39
N LEU A 503 6.35 11.69 -16.57
CA LEU A 503 7.32 10.88 -17.31
C LEU A 503 7.40 11.27 -18.80
N ALA A 504 6.24 11.49 -19.43
CA ALA A 504 6.14 11.90 -20.84
C ALA A 504 6.40 13.40 -21.09
N ARG A 505 6.85 14.14 -20.06
CA ARG A 505 7.18 15.59 -20.14
C ARG A 505 6.05 16.45 -20.73
N LYS A 506 4.79 16.05 -20.51
CA LYS A 506 3.62 16.79 -21.02
C LYS A 506 3.53 18.16 -20.35
N ARG A 507 2.96 19.16 -21.02
CA ARG A 507 2.72 20.49 -20.42
C ARG A 507 1.75 20.36 -19.25
N ASP A 508 2.14 20.77 -18.06
CA ASP A 508 1.33 20.61 -16.85
C ASP A 508 1.62 21.68 -15.80
N TRP A 509 0.68 21.89 -14.87
CA TRP A 509 0.87 22.79 -13.75
C TRP A 509 1.80 22.18 -12.70
N TYR A 510 2.70 23.02 -12.18
CA TYR A 510 3.41 22.72 -10.94
C TYR A 510 2.60 23.27 -9.77
N PHE A 511 2.47 22.46 -8.73
CA PHE A 511 1.85 22.84 -7.46
C PHE A 511 2.95 22.82 -6.39
N PRO A 512 3.21 23.95 -5.70
CA PRO A 512 4.25 24.00 -4.69
C PRO A 512 3.87 23.08 -3.52
N ALA A 513 4.86 22.35 -3.01
CA ALA A 513 4.63 21.44 -1.90
C ALA A 513 4.41 22.24 -0.59
N ASN A 514 3.19 22.16 -0.06
CA ASN A 514 2.74 22.69 1.24
C ASN A 514 2.49 24.22 1.28
N GLY A 515 1.70 24.67 2.26
CA GLY A 515 1.42 26.09 2.52
C GLY A 515 0.01 26.56 2.16
N GLN A 516 -0.26 27.86 2.39
CA GLN A 516 -1.55 28.49 2.04
C GLN A 516 -1.82 28.42 0.52
N ASP A 517 -0.76 28.40 -0.30
CA ASP A 517 -0.81 28.38 -1.77
C ASP A 517 -0.56 27.01 -2.41
N ALA A 518 -0.70 25.89 -1.70
CA ALA A 518 -0.31 24.58 -2.25
C ALA A 518 -1.03 24.15 -3.54
N CYS A 519 -2.20 24.72 -3.86
CA CYS A 519 -2.88 24.51 -5.14
C CYS A 519 -2.75 25.71 -6.11
N ALA A 520 -1.88 26.68 -5.81
CA ALA A 520 -1.54 27.74 -6.74
C ALA A 520 -0.80 27.15 -7.94
N LYS A 521 -1.29 27.49 -9.13
CA LYS A 521 -0.74 27.03 -10.40
C LYS A 521 0.54 27.83 -10.68
N VAL A 522 1.69 27.16 -10.65
CA VAL A 522 2.96 27.77 -11.02
C VAL A 522 3.25 27.46 -12.48
N GLY A 523 3.31 28.53 -13.28
CA GLY A 523 3.66 28.50 -14.69
C GLY A 523 5.16 28.72 -14.94
N ASN A 524 5.55 28.77 -16.21
CA ASN A 524 6.84 29.30 -16.62
C ASN A 524 6.86 30.85 -16.50
N GLN A 525 7.97 31.47 -16.88
CA GLN A 525 8.13 32.94 -16.87
C GLN A 525 7.05 33.71 -17.67
N LYS A 526 6.35 33.04 -18.60
CA LYS A 526 5.25 33.62 -19.41
C LYS A 526 3.85 33.31 -18.81
N GLY A 527 3.77 32.73 -17.62
CA GLY A 527 2.51 32.27 -17.00
C GLY A 527 1.87 31.05 -17.68
N ARG A 528 2.56 30.41 -18.63
CA ARG A 528 2.06 29.22 -19.36
C ARG A 528 2.43 27.93 -18.62
N ARG A 529 1.73 26.84 -18.93
CA ARG A 529 2.04 25.50 -18.39
C ARG A 529 3.45 25.05 -18.86
N PRO A 530 4.41 24.84 -17.94
CA PRO A 530 5.72 24.34 -18.33
C PRO A 530 5.65 22.88 -18.80
N LYS A 531 6.63 22.42 -19.59
CA LYS A 531 6.86 20.98 -19.79
C LYS A 531 7.15 20.36 -18.44
N ALA A 532 6.42 19.31 -18.06
CA ALA A 532 6.63 18.63 -16.79
C ALA A 532 8.06 18.09 -16.73
N ARG A 533 8.71 18.30 -15.58
CA ARG A 533 10.03 17.75 -15.27
C ARG A 533 9.93 17.02 -13.94
N TRP A 534 9.96 15.69 -13.99
CA TRP A 534 10.28 14.89 -12.83
C TRP A 534 11.80 14.69 -12.83
N MET A 535 12.49 15.40 -11.94
CA MET A 535 13.94 15.27 -11.80
C MET A 535 14.25 14.71 -10.41
N PRO A 536 14.59 13.41 -10.30
CA PRO A 536 15.15 12.86 -9.08
C PRO A 536 16.63 13.28 -9.04
N HIS A 537 16.93 14.56 -8.77
CA HIS A 537 18.33 14.94 -8.64
C HIS A 537 18.89 14.39 -7.33
N VAL A 538 19.99 13.65 -7.39
CA VAL A 538 20.84 13.51 -6.20
C VAL A 538 21.36 14.92 -5.92
N VAL A 539 21.02 15.51 -4.77
CA VAL A 539 21.69 16.74 -4.35
C VAL A 539 23.11 16.31 -4.06
N MET A 540 24.01 16.54 -5.01
CA MET A 540 25.43 16.55 -4.74
C MET A 540 25.61 17.69 -3.73
N SER A 541 25.76 17.35 -2.45
CA SER A 541 26.17 18.32 -1.44
C SER A 541 27.48 18.90 -1.96
N LEU A 542 27.44 20.14 -2.43
CA LEU A 542 28.65 20.94 -2.56
C LEU A 542 29.19 21.10 -1.15
N VAL A 543 30.05 20.17 -0.74
CA VAL A 543 31.02 20.42 0.31
C VAL A 543 31.93 21.49 -0.29
N ILE A 544 31.65 22.75 0.04
CA ILE A 544 32.63 23.81 -0.09
C ILE A 544 33.76 23.37 0.85
N LEU A 545 34.81 22.77 0.27
CA LEU A 545 36.06 22.52 0.97
C LEU A 545 36.64 23.92 1.25
N GLU A 546 36.43 24.45 2.45
CA GLU A 546 37.19 25.59 2.92
C GLU A 546 38.67 25.16 3.00
N PHE A 547 39.44 25.55 1.98
CA PHE A 547 40.89 25.56 2.07
C PHE A 547 41.29 26.61 3.10
N VAL A 548 41.46 26.17 4.35
CA VAL A 548 42.17 26.96 5.37
C VAL A 548 43.63 27.02 4.95
N LEU A 549 44.02 28.18 4.41
CA LEU A 549 45.42 28.56 4.19
C LEU A 549 46.17 28.57 5.53
N PHE A 550 46.90 27.49 5.82
CA PHE A 550 47.98 27.53 6.79
C PHE A 550 49.14 28.32 6.17
N SER A 551 49.16 29.63 6.39
CA SER A 551 50.35 30.43 6.13
C SER A 551 51.33 30.21 7.28
N ALA A 552 52.25 29.26 7.10
CA ALA A 552 53.42 29.10 7.95
C ALA A 552 54.25 30.40 7.86
N THR A 553 54.32 31.13 8.96
CA THR A 553 55.28 32.23 9.09
C THR A 553 56.57 31.62 9.61
N VAL A 554 57.55 31.49 8.72
CA VAL A 554 58.94 31.21 9.10
C VAL A 554 59.54 32.49 9.67
N ARG A 555 60.07 32.40 10.89
CA ARG A 555 61.27 33.14 11.31
C ARG A 555 62.32 32.12 11.72
#